data_AF-A0AAX6I8W6-F1
#
_entry.id   AF-A0AAX6I8W6-F1
#
_cell.length_a   1.000
_cell.length_b   1.000
_cell.length_c   1.000
_cell.angle_alpha   90.00
_cell.angle_beta   90.00
_cell.angle_gamma   90.00
#
_symmetry.space_group_name_H-M   'P 1'
#
loop_
_entity.id
_entity.type
_entity.pdbx_description
1 polymer ?
#
loop_
_entity_poly.entity_id
_entity_poly.type
_entity_poly.pdbx_seq_one_letter_code
_entity_poly.pdbx_strand_id
1 'polypeptide(L)'
;MGEEGESTTGGVTLEGLRKKMADFAKERDWDQFHSPRNLLLALVGEVGELSEIFQWKGEVPKGLPDWKEEEKEHLGEELSDVLLYLVRLSDICGVDLGRAALRKVELNAKKYPISHCKGSSMKHAHLSDGTAAANGSSAADGSN
;
A
#
# COMPACT_ATOMS: atom_id res chain seq x y z
N MET A 1 -4.52 -30.67 36.76
CA MET A 1 -3.60 -30.71 35.60
C MET A 1 -4.12 -29.69 34.63
N GLY A 2 -3.49 -28.52 34.59
CA GLY A 2 -3.91 -27.42 33.73
C GLY A 2 -3.45 -27.70 32.31
N GLU A 3 -4.39 -27.67 31.37
CA GLU A 3 -4.06 -27.44 29.98
C GLU A 3 -3.80 -25.95 29.83
N GLU A 4 -2.52 -25.61 29.69
CA GLU A 4 -2.09 -24.26 29.34
C GLU A 4 -2.61 -23.97 27.93
N GLY A 5 -3.58 -23.05 27.86
CA GLY A 5 -4.01 -22.46 26.60
C GLY A 5 -2.83 -21.77 25.95
N GLU A 6 -2.39 -22.34 24.83
CA GLU A 6 -1.34 -21.77 24.00
C GLU A 6 -1.78 -20.39 23.49
N SER A 7 -1.20 -19.36 24.10
CA SER A 7 -1.32 -17.97 23.72
C SER A 7 -0.73 -17.79 22.32
N THR A 8 -1.59 -17.81 21.29
CA THR A 8 -1.24 -17.48 19.90
C THR A 8 -1.05 -15.96 19.74
N THR A 9 -0.06 -15.41 20.41
CA THR A 9 0.36 -13.98 20.30
C THR A 9 1.31 -13.76 19.12
N GLY A 10 1.04 -14.41 17.98
CA GLY A 10 1.69 -14.12 16.71
C GLY A 10 0.76 -13.31 15.83
N GLY A 11 0.99 -12.00 15.70
CA GLY A 11 0.21 -11.16 14.79
C GLY A 11 0.29 -11.66 13.33
N VAL A 12 -0.74 -11.36 12.53
CA VAL A 12 -0.78 -11.72 11.11
C VAL A 12 0.27 -10.92 10.32
N THR A 13 1.07 -11.59 9.49
CA THR A 13 2.10 -10.96 8.65
C THR A 13 1.73 -11.05 7.16
N LEU A 14 2.26 -10.13 6.33
CA LEU A 14 2.07 -10.18 4.87
C LEU A 14 2.60 -11.50 4.27
N GLU A 15 3.72 -12.00 4.79
CA GLU A 15 4.28 -13.31 4.46
C GLU A 15 3.30 -14.44 4.79
N GLY A 16 2.71 -14.41 5.99
CA GLY A 16 1.73 -15.39 6.45
C GLY A 16 0.45 -15.37 5.60
N LEU A 17 -0.04 -14.19 5.26
CA LEU A 17 -1.17 -14.02 4.35
C LEU A 17 -0.84 -14.57 2.95
N ARG A 18 0.32 -14.21 2.40
CA ARG A 18 0.77 -14.70 1.09
C ARG A 18 0.76 -16.22 1.04
N LYS A 19 1.34 -16.86 2.06
CA LYS A 19 1.37 -18.32 2.16
C LYS A 19 -0.04 -18.90 2.24
N LYS A 20 -0.91 -18.39 3.12
CA LYS A 20 -2.30 -18.86 3.25
C LYS A 20 -3.06 -18.75 1.93
N MET A 21 -2.90 -17.65 1.20
CA MET A 21 -3.54 -17.45 -0.10
C MET A 21 -3.01 -18.38 -1.19
N ALA A 22 -1.69 -18.60 -1.22
CA ALA A 22 -1.08 -19.53 -2.17
C ALA A 22 -1.54 -20.97 -1.93
N ASP A 23 -1.60 -21.40 -0.66
CA ASP A 23 -2.10 -22.72 -0.29
C ASP A 23 -3.59 -22.85 -0.67
N PHE A 24 -4.42 -21.85 -0.32
CA PHE A 24 -5.85 -21.83 -0.65
C PHE A 24 -6.13 -21.91 -2.16
N ALA A 25 -5.36 -21.17 -2.97
CA ALA A 25 -5.48 -21.16 -4.42
C ALA A 25 -5.06 -22.50 -5.03
N LYS A 26 -3.95 -23.08 -4.54
CA LYS A 26 -3.44 -24.37 -5.00
C LYS A 26 -4.40 -25.51 -4.70
N GLU A 27 -5.00 -25.53 -3.51
CA GLU A 27 -6.00 -26.54 -3.12
C GLU A 27 -7.23 -26.56 -4.05
N ARG A 28 -7.53 -25.42 -4.69
CA ARG A 28 -8.68 -25.26 -5.59
C ARG A 28 -8.30 -25.27 -7.07
N ASP A 29 -7.02 -25.48 -7.39
CA ASP A 29 -6.48 -25.37 -8.75
C ASP A 29 -6.78 -24.01 -9.40
N TRP A 30 -6.81 -22.94 -8.60
CA TRP A 30 -7.15 -21.58 -9.05
C TRP A 30 -5.97 -20.82 -9.64
N ASP A 31 -4.76 -21.34 -9.53
CA ASP A 31 -3.55 -20.70 -10.08
C ASP A 31 -3.68 -20.42 -11.58
N GLN A 32 -4.45 -21.23 -12.33
CA GLN A 32 -4.74 -21.01 -13.75
C GLN A 32 -5.51 -19.71 -14.04
N PHE A 33 -6.28 -19.20 -13.08
CA PHE A 33 -7.06 -17.96 -13.24
C PHE A 33 -6.32 -16.73 -12.71
N HIS A 34 -5.26 -16.93 -11.91
CA HIS A 34 -4.49 -15.91 -11.21
C HIS A 34 -3.38 -15.27 -12.08
N SER A 35 -3.73 -14.83 -13.29
CA SER A 35 -2.82 -13.96 -14.05
C SER A 35 -2.72 -12.57 -13.39
N PRO A 36 -1.58 -11.84 -13.52
CA PRO A 36 -1.43 -10.50 -12.96
C PRO A 36 -2.56 -9.54 -13.34
N ARG A 37 -3.01 -9.59 -14.60
CA ARG A 37 -4.12 -8.74 -15.09
C ARG A 37 -5.43 -9.08 -14.39
N ASN A 38 -5.75 -10.36 -14.24
CA ASN A 38 -7.01 -10.77 -13.61
C ASN A 38 -7.05 -10.38 -12.13
N LEU A 39 -5.94 -10.60 -11.42
CA LEU A 39 -5.81 -10.20 -10.01
C LEU A 39 -5.90 -8.69 -9.83
N LEU A 40 -5.33 -7.91 -10.74
CA LEU A 40 -5.47 -6.44 -10.73
C LEU A 40 -6.92 -6.01 -10.95
N LEU A 41 -7.64 -6.65 -11.88
CA LEU A 41 -9.04 -6.32 -12.14
C LEU A 41 -9.94 -6.72 -10.96
N ALA A 42 -9.68 -7.87 -10.32
CA ALA A 42 -10.38 -8.26 -9.09
C ALA A 42 -10.12 -7.24 -7.96
N LEU A 43 -8.85 -6.85 -7.74
CA LEU A 43 -8.50 -5.79 -6.79
C LEU A 43 -9.26 -4.48 -7.04
N VAL A 44 -9.42 -4.08 -8.30
CA VAL A 44 -10.21 -2.88 -8.65
C VAL A 44 -11.69 -3.06 -8.32
N GLY A 45 -12.23 -4.27 -8.49
CA GLY A 45 -13.58 -4.65 -8.05
C GLY A 45 -13.76 -4.42 -6.56
N GLU A 46 -12.89 -4.99 -5.73
CA GLU A 46 -12.98 -4.84 -4.26
C GLU A 46 -12.80 -3.40 -3.79
N VAL A 47 -11.97 -2.61 -4.49
CA VAL A 47 -11.88 -1.16 -4.23
C VAL A 47 -13.20 -0.46 -4.56
N GLY A 48 -13.92 -0.94 -5.58
CA GLY A 48 -15.27 -0.51 -5.91
C GLY A 48 -16.25 -0.82 -4.79
N GLU A 49 -16.31 -2.07 -4.33
CA GLU A 49 -17.18 -2.51 -3.23
C GLU A 49 -16.88 -1.73 -1.93
N LEU A 50 -15.61 -1.58 -1.58
CA LEU A 50 -15.17 -0.69 -0.49
C LEU A 50 -15.68 0.76 -0.68
N SER A 51 -15.66 1.27 -1.91
CA SER A 51 -16.14 2.62 -2.21
C SER A 51 -17.66 2.75 -2.06
N GLU A 52 -18.43 1.70 -2.38
CA GLU A 52 -19.88 1.67 -2.26
C GLU A 52 -20.35 1.85 -0.82
N ILE A 53 -19.58 1.39 0.17
CA ILE A 53 -19.84 1.61 1.59
C ILE A 53 -19.89 3.12 1.93
N PHE A 54 -19.07 3.93 1.27
CA PHE A 54 -18.95 5.36 1.55
C PHE A 54 -19.72 6.25 0.57
N GLN A 55 -20.16 5.74 -0.58
CA GLN A 55 -20.63 6.56 -1.72
C GLN A 55 -21.75 7.56 -1.38
N TRP A 56 -22.62 7.22 -0.41
CA TRP A 56 -23.74 8.07 0.03
C TRP A 56 -23.55 8.63 1.45
N LYS A 57 -22.41 8.36 2.08
CA LYS A 57 -22.06 8.94 3.38
C LYS A 57 -21.54 10.36 3.12
N GLY A 58 -21.97 11.33 3.93
CA GLY A 58 -21.40 12.67 3.94
C GLY A 58 -19.98 12.67 4.52
N GLU A 59 -19.63 13.69 5.31
CA GLU A 59 -18.39 13.63 6.08
C GLU A 59 -18.46 12.48 7.10
N VAL A 60 -17.51 11.54 7.03
CA VAL A 60 -17.42 10.40 7.94
C VAL A 60 -16.41 10.72 9.05
N PRO A 61 -16.84 10.79 10.33
CA PRO A 61 -15.95 11.07 11.45
C PRO A 61 -14.97 9.91 11.69
N LYS A 62 -13.77 10.25 12.18
CA LYS A 62 -12.76 9.26 12.58
C LYS A 62 -13.31 8.34 13.67
N GLY A 63 -13.00 7.05 13.54
CA GLY A 63 -13.44 6.04 14.51
C GLY A 63 -14.87 5.56 14.33
N LEU A 64 -15.60 6.08 13.34
CA LEU A 64 -16.93 5.60 12.94
C LEU A 64 -17.93 5.48 14.12
N PRO A 65 -18.06 6.50 15.00
CA PRO A 65 -18.91 6.44 16.20
C PRO A 65 -20.38 6.16 15.90
N ASP A 66 -20.87 6.62 14.75
CA ASP A 66 -22.28 6.50 14.35
C ASP A 66 -22.57 5.25 13.50
N TRP A 67 -21.58 4.37 13.31
CA TRP A 67 -21.73 3.16 12.51
C TRP A 67 -22.12 1.99 13.42
N LYS A 68 -23.05 1.16 12.93
CA LYS A 68 -23.39 -0.11 13.57
C LYS A 68 -22.23 -1.10 13.44
N GLU A 69 -22.21 -2.10 14.30
CA GLU A 69 -21.17 -3.13 14.26
C GLU A 69 -21.20 -3.91 12.94
N GLU A 70 -22.38 -4.17 12.38
CA GLU A 70 -22.49 -4.85 11.08
C GLU A 70 -21.90 -4.01 9.93
N GLU A 71 -22.01 -2.68 9.98
CA GLU A 71 -21.39 -1.79 8.98
C GLU A 71 -19.86 -1.78 9.11
N LYS A 72 -19.33 -1.89 10.34
CA LYS A 72 -17.88 -1.98 10.59
C LYS A 72 -17.31 -3.33 10.21
N GLU A 73 -18.08 -4.40 10.42
CA GLU A 73 -17.74 -5.75 9.99
C GLU A 73 -17.64 -5.80 8.46
N HIS A 74 -18.66 -5.33 7.75
CA HIS A 74 -18.65 -5.25 6.30
C HIS A 74 -17.50 -4.38 5.77
N LEU A 75 -17.22 -3.23 6.39
CA LEU A 75 -16.03 -2.43 6.08
C LEU A 75 -14.73 -3.23 6.26
N GLY A 76 -14.65 -4.05 7.31
CA GLY A 76 -13.52 -4.92 7.58
C GLY A 76 -13.34 -6.01 6.52
N GLU A 77 -14.44 -6.56 5.99
CA GLU A 77 -14.44 -7.53 4.89
C GLU A 77 -13.85 -6.91 3.63
N GLU A 78 -14.40 -5.78 3.16
CA GLU A 78 -13.94 -5.11 1.93
C GLU A 78 -12.48 -4.62 2.02
N LEU A 79 -12.08 -4.11 3.18
CA LEU A 79 -10.67 -3.76 3.43
C LEU A 79 -9.76 -4.99 3.36
N SER A 80 -10.25 -6.14 3.84
CA SER A 80 -9.51 -7.39 3.81
C SER A 80 -9.40 -7.92 2.38
N ASP A 81 -10.46 -7.86 1.59
CA ASP A 81 -10.43 -8.33 0.19
C ASP A 81 -9.46 -7.51 -0.66
N VAL A 82 -9.47 -6.18 -0.52
CA VAL A 82 -8.44 -5.31 -1.14
C VAL A 82 -7.02 -5.73 -0.73
N LEU A 83 -6.79 -5.98 0.57
CA LEU A 83 -5.48 -6.42 1.06
C LEU A 83 -5.08 -7.78 0.47
N LEU A 84 -5.99 -8.75 0.47
CA LEU A 84 -5.73 -10.11 0.02
C LEU A 84 -5.40 -10.13 -1.47
N TYR A 85 -6.19 -9.47 -2.33
CA TYR A 85 -5.83 -9.40 -3.76
C TYR A 85 -4.51 -8.66 -4.00
N LEU A 86 -4.19 -7.61 -3.24
CA LEU A 86 -2.90 -6.94 -3.35
C LEU A 86 -1.74 -7.86 -2.97
N VAL A 87 -1.88 -8.62 -1.88
CA VAL A 87 -0.88 -9.61 -1.45
C VAL A 87 -0.72 -10.69 -2.51
N ARG A 88 -1.82 -11.23 -3.05
CA ARG A 88 -1.75 -12.27 -4.07
C ARG A 88 -1.17 -11.76 -5.39
N LEU A 89 -1.53 -10.55 -5.80
CA LEU A 89 -0.94 -9.90 -6.97
C LEU A 89 0.57 -9.73 -6.80
N SER A 90 1.02 -9.33 -5.61
CA SER A 90 2.46 -9.19 -5.33
C SER A 90 3.20 -10.53 -5.41
N ASP A 91 2.58 -11.61 -4.92
CA ASP A 91 3.12 -12.97 -4.99
C ASP A 91 3.34 -13.43 -6.42
N ILE A 92 2.28 -13.34 -7.25
CA ILE A 92 2.34 -13.72 -8.67
C ILE A 92 3.35 -12.85 -9.44
N CYS A 93 3.51 -11.58 -9.05
CA CYS A 93 4.49 -10.68 -9.67
C CYS A 93 5.93 -10.86 -9.14
N GLY A 94 6.15 -11.71 -8.13
CA GLY A 94 7.47 -11.89 -7.50
C GLY A 94 7.96 -10.66 -6.72
N VAL A 95 7.03 -9.86 -6.19
CA VAL A 95 7.32 -8.64 -5.43
C VAL A 95 7.19 -8.92 -3.94
N ASP A 96 8.28 -8.69 -3.18
CA ASP A 96 8.21 -8.63 -1.72
C ASP A 96 7.49 -7.34 -1.29
N LEU A 97 6.17 -7.46 -1.07
CA LEU A 97 5.30 -6.34 -0.75
C LEU A 97 5.71 -5.65 0.57
N GLY A 98 6.13 -6.42 1.57
CA GLY A 98 6.57 -5.88 2.86
C GLY A 98 7.80 -5.01 2.72
N ARG A 99 8.84 -5.51 2.05
CA ARG A 99 10.06 -4.72 1.76
C ARG A 99 9.77 -3.52 0.86
N ALA A 100 8.91 -3.68 -0.14
CA ALA A 100 8.51 -2.59 -1.03
C ALA A 100 7.78 -1.47 -0.26
N ALA A 101 6.87 -1.82 0.63
CA ALA A 101 6.14 -0.88 1.49
C ALA A 101 7.07 -0.12 2.43
N LEU A 102 7.98 -0.81 3.14
CA LEU A 102 8.96 -0.18 4.03
C LEU A 102 9.85 0.82 3.29
N ARG A 103 10.42 0.41 2.14
CA ARG A 103 11.20 1.31 1.28
C ARG A 103 10.38 2.51 0.84
N LYS A 104 9.09 2.33 0.52
CA LYS A 104 8.22 3.43 0.09
C LYS A 104 7.96 4.43 1.21
N VAL A 105 7.81 3.97 2.46
CA VAL A 105 7.69 4.84 3.63
C VAL A 105 8.94 5.70 3.82
N GLU A 106 10.13 5.12 3.72
CA GLU A 106 11.41 5.87 3.79
C GLU A 106 11.52 6.94 2.70
N LEU A 107 11.15 6.59 1.47
CA LEU A 107 11.12 7.54 0.34
C LEU A 107 10.10 8.66 0.56
N ASN A 108 8.93 8.34 1.13
CA ASN A 108 7.91 9.34 1.43
C ASN A 108 8.38 10.28 2.56
N ALA A 109 9.10 9.78 3.57
CA ALA A 109 9.68 10.61 4.63
C ALA A 109 10.70 11.62 4.09
N LYS A 110 11.51 11.23 3.09
CA LYS A 110 12.42 12.14 2.38
C LYS A 110 11.67 13.16 1.53
N LYS A 111 10.57 12.75 0.89
CA LYS A 111 9.72 13.63 0.06
C LYS A 111 8.94 14.65 0.91
N TYR A 112 8.58 14.30 2.14
CA TYR A 112 7.78 15.12 3.06
C TYR A 112 8.47 15.25 4.42
N PRO A 113 9.56 16.04 4.51
CA PRO A 113 10.29 16.21 5.76
C PRO A 113 9.44 16.92 6.83
N ILE A 114 9.64 16.55 8.10
CA ILE A 114 8.86 17.06 9.24
C ILE A 114 8.88 18.60 9.29
N SER A 115 10.01 19.22 8.97
CA SER A 115 10.18 20.68 8.94
C SER A 115 9.24 21.41 7.98
N HIS A 116 8.72 20.72 6.96
CA HIS A 116 7.83 21.30 5.94
C HIS A 116 6.39 20.77 6.02
N CYS A 117 6.14 19.70 6.78
CA CYS A 117 4.86 18.98 6.75
C CYS A 117 4.20 18.80 8.13
N LYS A 118 4.79 19.29 9.22
CA LYS A 118 4.16 19.23 10.56
C LYS A 118 2.91 20.13 10.59
N GLY A 119 1.73 19.52 10.62
CA GLY A 119 0.44 20.22 10.72
C GLY A 119 -0.11 20.77 9.40
N SER A 120 0.49 20.41 8.24
CA SER A 120 0.01 20.85 6.92
C SER A 120 0.04 19.71 5.91
N SER A 121 -1.05 19.52 5.17
CA SER A 121 -1.19 18.53 4.09
C SER A 121 -0.62 19.00 2.75
N MET A 122 0.05 20.16 2.71
CA MET A 122 0.58 20.71 1.46
C MET A 122 1.65 19.78 0.85
N LYS A 123 1.32 19.21 -0.32
CA LYS A 123 2.17 18.30 -1.10
C LYS A 123 3.31 19.00 -1.88
N HIS A 124 3.65 20.25 -1.59
CA HIS A 124 4.62 20.99 -2.39
C HIS A 124 5.91 21.27 -1.62
N ALA A 125 6.85 20.32 -1.70
CA ALA A 125 8.27 20.66 -1.73
C ALA A 125 8.72 20.54 -3.19
N HIS A 126 8.64 21.64 -3.95
CA HIS A 126 9.43 21.77 -5.17
C HIS A 126 10.90 21.81 -4.72
N LEU A 127 11.54 20.66 -4.62
CA LEU A 127 12.99 20.58 -4.54
C LEU A 127 13.49 20.92 -5.95
N SER A 128 13.98 22.15 -6.12
CA SER A 128 14.76 22.53 -7.29
C SER A 128 16.01 21.65 -7.33
N ASP A 129 16.08 20.72 -8.28
CA ASP A 129 17.31 19.99 -8.58
C ASP A 129 18.37 20.99 -9.01
N GLY A 130 19.42 21.10 -8.19
CA GLY A 130 20.61 21.86 -8.52
C GLY A 130 21.46 21.07 -9.52
N THR A 131 21.43 21.47 -10.79
CA THR A 131 22.44 21.03 -11.75
C THR A 131 23.66 21.93 -11.63
N ALA A 132 24.63 21.49 -10.82
CA ALA A 132 26.01 21.92 -11.00
C ALA A 132 26.58 21.22 -12.24
N ALA A 133 26.89 21.99 -13.28
CA ALA A 133 27.81 21.58 -14.33
C ALA A 133 28.91 22.63 -14.44
N ALA A 134 30.00 22.37 -13.72
CA ALA A 134 31.29 22.93 -14.04
C ALA A 134 31.81 22.25 -15.32
N ASN A 135 32.25 23.03 -16.29
CA ASN A 135 33.51 22.79 -17.01
C ASN A 135 33.91 24.04 -17.78
N GLY A 136 35.13 24.47 -17.54
CA GLY A 136 35.72 25.68 -18.11
C GLY A 136 36.46 25.48 -19.43
N SER A 137 37.04 26.61 -19.83
CA SER A 137 38.11 26.82 -20.82
C SER A 137 37.69 26.95 -22.29
N SER A 138 37.77 28.18 -22.82
CA SER A 138 38.88 28.54 -23.70
C SER A 138 39.05 30.06 -23.76
N ALA A 139 40.29 30.49 -23.57
CA ALA A 139 40.77 31.85 -23.77
C ALA A 139 41.06 32.13 -25.26
N ALA A 140 41.19 33.43 -25.55
CA ALA A 140 41.88 34.09 -26.67
C ALA A 140 41.24 34.00 -28.07
N ASP A 141 40.81 35.15 -28.59
CA ASP A 141 41.38 35.96 -29.70
C ASP A 141 40.34 37.05 -30.03
N GLY A 142 40.57 38.30 -30.43
CA GLY A 142 41.70 39.06 -30.93
C GLY A 142 41.11 40.41 -31.39
N SER A 143 41.94 41.44 -31.43
CA SER A 143 41.63 42.85 -31.68
C SER A 143 40.83 43.17 -32.96
N ASN A 144 39.90 44.14 -32.88
CA ASN A 144 39.95 45.47 -33.53
C ASN A 144 38.59 46.18 -33.39
#